data_AF-A0A1A0VXK7-F1
#
_entry.id   AF-A0A1A0VXK7-F1
#
_cell.length_a   1.000
_cell.length_b   1.000
_cell.length_c   1.000
_cell.angle_alpha   90.00
_cell.angle_beta   90.00
_cell.angle_gamma   90.00
#
_symmetry.space_group_name_H-M   'P 1'
#
loop_
_entity.id
_entity.type
_entity.pdbx_description
1 polymer ?
#
loop_
_entity_poly.entity_id
_entity_poly.type
_entity_poly.pdbx_seq_one_letter_code
_entity_poly.pdbx_strand_id
1 'polypeptide(L)'
;MKPEAFAAVMATGIVSISAGQHGYGVISWPLAVLAALGLPVLMYLAVLRWPSLDLQSIDTVVGLFTYVAACAVVAARFAEYGPALWILGAMGLAGWLALIPMLLVQMRRLGPTGLRDRARGTWELASVGTSGLSLIFVAEGIVFWGFIFWGVALCLYGVMTLLIAWRALGEPEVRRNVPSDHWILMGGLAIATLAGEHIYGALPPGPIADAVRVLTIATFVVATVQIVPLAITSRRQMLDWPAVFPLGMYSVAAFGLALETGWNALSVVSQVFFWIAFVAWLAVVVVVVGRVVRLTSGHGLRPE
;
A
#
# COMPACT_ATOMS: atom_id res chain seq x y z
N MET A 1 5.66 -15.19 11.40
CA MET A 1 5.32 -14.26 10.31
C MET A 1 4.67 -13.06 10.95
N LYS A 2 5.10 -11.83 10.63
CA LYS A 2 4.38 -10.63 11.08
C LYS A 2 3.09 -10.50 10.24
N PRO A 3 1.99 -9.95 10.78
CA PRO A 3 0.74 -9.75 10.01
C PRO A 3 0.95 -8.95 8.72
N GLU A 4 1.88 -8.00 8.75
CA GLU A 4 2.25 -7.13 7.61
C GLU A 4 3.20 -7.78 6.60
N ALA A 5 3.48 -9.09 6.68
CA ALA A 5 4.48 -9.72 5.83
C ALA A 5 4.15 -9.65 4.32
N PHE A 6 2.87 -9.55 3.95
CA PHE A 6 2.46 -9.33 2.55
C PHE A 6 2.89 -7.96 2.00
N ALA A 7 3.31 -7.02 2.86
CA ALA A 7 3.91 -5.76 2.42
C ALA A 7 5.13 -5.98 1.52
N ALA A 8 5.88 -7.07 1.70
CA ALA A 8 7.01 -7.41 0.83
C ALA A 8 6.55 -7.70 -0.61
N VAL A 9 5.46 -8.45 -0.79
CA VAL A 9 4.87 -8.75 -2.11
C VAL A 9 4.29 -7.48 -2.71
N MET A 10 3.51 -6.74 -1.93
CA MET A 10 2.91 -5.46 -2.32
C MET A 10 3.97 -4.46 -2.80
N ALA A 11 5.06 -4.30 -2.04
CA ALA A 11 6.17 -3.41 -2.39
C ALA A 11 6.93 -3.88 -3.64
N THR A 12 7.23 -5.18 -3.74
CA THR A 12 7.93 -5.75 -4.90
C THR A 12 7.10 -5.59 -6.17
N GLY A 13 5.80 -5.85 -6.09
CA GLY A 13 4.88 -5.69 -7.20
C GLY A 13 4.76 -4.23 -7.68
N ILE A 14 4.69 -3.25 -6.77
CA ILE A 14 4.55 -1.85 -7.20
C ILE A 14 5.84 -1.31 -7.85
N VAL A 15 7.02 -1.72 -7.35
CA VAL A 15 8.30 -1.40 -7.99
C VAL A 15 8.39 -2.08 -9.37
N SER A 16 7.86 -3.29 -9.52
CA SER A 16 7.75 -3.94 -10.83
C SER A 16 6.88 -3.16 -11.81
N ILE A 17 5.70 -2.69 -11.37
CA ILE A 17 4.78 -1.88 -12.19
C ILE A 17 5.48 -0.58 -12.63
N SER A 18 6.05 0.15 -11.68
CA SER A 18 6.75 1.40 -11.93
C SER A 18 7.96 1.20 -12.88
N ALA A 19 8.74 0.13 -12.73
CA ALA A 19 9.80 -0.23 -13.67
C ALA A 19 9.26 -0.46 -15.09
N GLY A 20 8.11 -1.13 -15.21
CA GLY A 20 7.44 -1.39 -16.48
C GLY A 20 6.99 -0.10 -17.18
N GLN A 21 6.40 0.83 -16.44
CA GLN A 21 5.95 2.13 -16.95
C GLN A 21 7.08 2.97 -17.56
N HIS A 22 8.31 2.82 -17.06
CA HIS A 22 9.50 3.52 -17.56
C HIS A 22 10.32 2.71 -18.58
N GLY A 23 9.82 1.55 -19.02
CA GLY A 23 10.51 0.71 -20.01
C GLY A 23 11.67 -0.12 -19.46
N TYR A 24 11.87 -0.19 -18.14
CA TYR A 24 12.92 -0.99 -17.51
C TYR A 24 12.51 -2.47 -17.36
N GLY A 25 12.25 -3.15 -18.49
CA GLY A 25 11.79 -4.54 -18.51
C GLY A 25 12.71 -5.53 -17.77
N VAL A 26 14.02 -5.29 -17.81
CA VAL A 26 15.05 -6.10 -17.11
C VAL A 26 14.90 -6.05 -15.59
N ILE A 27 14.39 -4.95 -15.04
CA ILE A 27 14.08 -4.81 -13.60
C ILE A 27 12.65 -5.28 -13.33
N SER A 28 11.71 -4.90 -14.18
CA SER A 28 10.28 -5.16 -14.00
C SER A 28 9.98 -6.66 -13.94
N TRP A 29 10.47 -7.46 -14.89
CA TRP A 29 10.13 -8.88 -14.99
C TRP A 29 10.58 -9.72 -13.79
N PRO A 30 11.86 -9.65 -13.34
CA PRO A 30 12.28 -10.37 -12.14
C PRO A 30 11.46 -10.01 -10.91
N LEU A 31 11.16 -8.72 -10.71
CA LEU A 31 10.33 -8.27 -9.59
C LEU A 31 8.88 -8.76 -9.70
N ALA A 32 8.32 -8.82 -10.92
CA ALA A 32 6.98 -9.37 -11.16
C ALA A 32 6.92 -10.85 -10.75
N VAL A 33 7.91 -11.64 -11.16
CA VAL A 33 8.02 -13.06 -10.81
C VAL A 33 8.19 -13.23 -9.29
N LEU A 34 9.04 -12.43 -8.65
CA LEU A 34 9.22 -12.46 -7.19
C LEU A 34 7.92 -12.13 -6.44
N ALA A 35 7.15 -11.13 -6.89
CA ALA A 35 5.87 -10.80 -6.28
C ALA A 35 4.83 -11.93 -6.51
N ALA A 36 4.73 -12.45 -7.74
CA ALA A 36 3.81 -13.51 -8.10
C ALA A 36 4.05 -14.81 -7.33
N LEU A 37 5.32 -15.20 -7.13
CA LEU A 37 5.70 -16.39 -6.37
C LEU A 37 5.65 -16.14 -4.85
N GLY A 38 5.99 -14.93 -4.42
CA GLY A 38 5.98 -14.55 -3.00
C GLY A 38 4.57 -14.58 -2.41
N LEU A 39 3.55 -14.20 -3.16
CA LEU A 39 2.16 -14.19 -2.70
C LEU A 39 1.67 -15.57 -2.20
N PRO A 40 1.66 -16.65 -3.00
CA PRO A 40 1.21 -17.97 -2.55
C PRO A 40 2.09 -18.55 -1.44
N VAL A 41 3.40 -18.28 -1.45
CA VAL A 41 4.31 -18.69 -0.35
C VAL A 41 3.89 -18.02 0.97
N LEU A 42 3.65 -16.72 0.97
CA LEU A 42 3.21 -16.01 2.16
C LEU A 42 1.80 -16.41 2.59
N MET A 43 0.90 -16.72 1.65
CA MET A 43 -0.42 -17.26 1.97
C MET A 43 -0.31 -18.60 2.69
N TYR A 44 0.50 -19.53 2.18
CA TYR A 44 0.74 -20.81 2.83
C TYR A 44 1.29 -20.63 4.26
N LEU A 45 2.29 -19.74 4.43
CA LEU A 45 2.83 -19.42 5.74
C LEU A 45 1.83 -18.74 6.67
N ALA A 46 0.93 -17.89 6.14
CA ALA A 46 -0.12 -17.25 6.90
C ALA A 46 -1.14 -18.27 7.41
N VAL A 47 -1.53 -19.25 6.58
CA VAL A 47 -2.44 -20.34 6.96
C VAL A 47 -1.82 -21.19 8.08
N LEU A 48 -0.54 -21.58 7.94
CA LEU A 48 0.16 -22.33 8.98
C LEU A 48 0.27 -21.57 10.32
N ARG A 49 0.29 -20.24 10.26
CA ARG A 49 0.39 -19.37 11.44
C ARG A 49 -0.95 -18.81 11.89
N TRP A 50 -2.06 -19.16 11.22
CA TRP A 50 -3.39 -18.64 11.52
C TRP A 50 -3.78 -18.82 12.99
N PRO A 51 -3.55 -19.98 13.64
CA PRO A 51 -3.89 -20.16 15.06
C PRO A 51 -3.07 -19.26 16.01
N SER A 52 -1.94 -18.74 15.56
CA SER A 52 -1.05 -17.87 16.35
C SER A 52 -1.32 -16.37 16.15
N LEU A 53 -2.23 -16.00 15.24
CA LEU A 53 -2.59 -14.61 14.99
C LEU A 53 -3.58 -14.14 16.05
N ASP A 54 -3.22 -13.09 16.78
CA ASP A 54 -4.15 -12.41 17.67
C ASP A 54 -5.10 -11.51 16.87
N LEU A 55 -6.21 -12.10 16.43
CA LEU A 55 -7.29 -11.42 15.70
C LEU A 55 -8.14 -10.50 16.59
N GLN A 56 -7.89 -10.49 17.91
CA GLN A 56 -8.48 -9.50 18.81
C GLN A 56 -7.71 -8.18 18.79
N SER A 57 -6.45 -8.20 18.37
CA SER A 57 -5.67 -6.99 18.17
C SER A 57 -6.03 -6.31 16.85
N ILE A 58 -6.44 -5.03 16.95
CA ILE A 58 -6.69 -4.16 15.79
C ILE A 58 -5.49 -4.10 14.84
N ASP A 59 -4.29 -4.12 15.41
CA ASP A 59 -3.03 -4.01 14.68
C ASP A 59 -2.76 -5.23 13.79
N THR A 60 -3.12 -6.42 14.27
CA THR A 60 -3.06 -7.65 13.47
C THR A 60 -4.04 -7.57 12.32
N VAL A 61 -5.30 -7.18 12.60
CA VAL A 61 -6.36 -7.09 11.59
C VAL A 61 -6.00 -6.09 10.49
N VAL A 62 -5.56 -4.89 10.88
CA VAL A 62 -5.06 -3.87 9.96
C VAL A 62 -3.86 -4.38 9.16
N GLY A 63 -2.89 -5.01 9.82
CA GLY A 63 -1.70 -5.54 9.15
C GLY A 63 -2.03 -6.56 8.06
N LEU A 64 -3.08 -7.36 8.25
CA LEU A 64 -3.58 -8.31 7.26
C LEU A 64 -4.16 -7.65 6.01
N PHE A 65 -4.52 -6.36 6.02
CA PHE A 65 -4.89 -5.66 4.77
C PHE A 65 -3.74 -5.56 3.76
N THR A 66 -2.49 -5.80 4.19
CA THR A 66 -1.36 -6.00 3.25
C THR A 66 -1.61 -7.15 2.29
N TYR A 67 -2.37 -8.17 2.67
CA TYR A 67 -2.79 -9.25 1.76
C TYR A 67 -3.72 -8.73 0.66
N VAL A 68 -4.75 -7.95 1.03
CA VAL A 68 -5.70 -7.36 0.07
C VAL A 68 -4.97 -6.48 -0.93
N ALA A 69 -4.06 -5.63 -0.43
CA ALA A 69 -3.25 -4.75 -1.26
C ALA A 69 -2.25 -5.54 -2.13
N ALA A 70 -1.63 -6.60 -1.62
CA ALA A 70 -0.74 -7.46 -2.40
C ALA A 70 -1.49 -8.16 -3.55
N CYS A 71 -2.69 -8.69 -3.30
CA CYS A 71 -3.55 -9.24 -4.35
C CYS A 71 -3.84 -8.20 -5.44
N ALA A 72 -4.25 -6.99 -5.06
CA ALA A 72 -4.53 -5.90 -6.00
C ALA A 72 -3.32 -5.50 -6.84
N VAL A 73 -2.15 -5.33 -6.21
CA VAL A 73 -0.92 -4.96 -6.93
C VAL A 73 -0.46 -6.05 -7.89
N VAL A 74 -0.51 -7.32 -7.49
CA VAL A 74 -0.16 -8.43 -8.38
C VAL A 74 -1.19 -8.55 -9.51
N ALA A 75 -2.48 -8.38 -9.23
CA ALA A 75 -3.53 -8.37 -10.25
C ALA A 75 -3.29 -7.27 -11.29
N ALA A 76 -3.01 -6.05 -10.83
CA ALA A 76 -2.70 -4.91 -11.69
C ALA A 76 -1.44 -5.17 -12.55
N ARG A 77 -0.41 -5.82 -11.99
CA ARG A 77 0.81 -6.12 -12.76
C ARG A 77 0.55 -7.08 -13.93
N PHE A 78 -0.42 -7.98 -13.77
CA PHE A 78 -0.80 -9.00 -14.74
C PHE A 78 -2.20 -8.75 -15.33
N ALA A 79 -2.65 -7.49 -15.39
CA ALA A 79 -4.00 -7.14 -15.83
C ALA A 79 -4.32 -7.59 -17.27
N GLU A 80 -3.29 -7.75 -18.12
CA GLU A 80 -3.42 -8.32 -19.48
C GLU A 80 -3.86 -9.79 -19.48
N TYR A 81 -3.62 -10.50 -18.37
CA TYR A 81 -4.03 -11.88 -18.18
C TYR A 81 -5.35 -11.91 -17.39
N GLY A 82 -6.48 -11.90 -18.10
CA GLY A 82 -7.82 -11.90 -17.49
C GLY A 82 -8.01 -12.85 -16.29
N PRO A 83 -7.55 -14.13 -16.34
CA PRO A 83 -7.66 -15.01 -15.19
C PRO A 83 -6.93 -14.51 -13.93
N ALA A 84 -5.79 -13.83 -14.08
CA ALA A 84 -5.06 -13.27 -12.94
C ALA A 84 -5.86 -12.15 -12.26
N LEU A 85 -6.49 -11.28 -13.06
CA LEU A 85 -7.33 -10.19 -12.55
C LEU A 85 -8.54 -10.72 -11.77
N TRP A 86 -9.27 -11.70 -12.34
CA TRP A 86 -10.42 -12.32 -11.69
C TRP A 86 -10.05 -13.09 -10.42
N ILE A 87 -9.01 -13.94 -10.47
CA ILE A 87 -8.61 -14.79 -9.33
C ILE A 87 -8.09 -13.92 -8.18
N LEU A 88 -7.15 -13.03 -8.45
CA LEU A 88 -6.56 -12.17 -7.43
C LEU A 88 -7.55 -11.12 -6.93
N GLY A 89 -8.44 -10.64 -7.81
CA GLY A 89 -9.56 -9.78 -7.46
C GLY A 89 -10.52 -10.44 -6.48
N ALA A 90 -10.96 -11.67 -6.79
CA ALA A 90 -11.82 -12.45 -5.89
C ALA A 90 -11.13 -12.75 -4.55
N MET A 91 -9.84 -13.08 -4.58
CA MET A 91 -9.03 -13.31 -3.38
C MET A 91 -8.88 -12.07 -2.51
N GLY A 92 -8.61 -10.91 -3.12
CA GLY A 92 -8.53 -9.62 -2.44
C GLY A 92 -9.87 -9.21 -1.84
N LEU A 93 -10.95 -9.35 -2.61
CA LEU A 93 -12.32 -9.03 -2.17
C LEU A 93 -12.75 -9.92 -1.01
N ALA A 94 -12.49 -11.23 -1.07
CA ALA A 94 -12.76 -12.16 0.02
C ALA A 94 -11.99 -11.79 1.29
N GLY A 95 -10.70 -11.44 1.15
CA GLY A 95 -9.89 -10.95 2.26
C GLY A 95 -10.46 -9.68 2.88
N TRP A 96 -10.86 -8.71 2.06
CA TRP A 96 -11.46 -7.46 2.52
C TRP A 96 -12.80 -7.68 3.24
N LEU A 97 -13.68 -8.52 2.69
CA LEU A 97 -14.97 -8.88 3.29
C LEU A 97 -14.81 -9.59 4.63
N ALA A 98 -13.74 -10.35 4.82
CA ALA A 98 -13.42 -10.96 6.12
C ALA A 98 -12.86 -9.93 7.12
N LEU A 99 -11.95 -9.05 6.66
CA LEU A 99 -11.21 -8.15 7.54
C LEU A 99 -11.98 -6.89 7.96
N ILE A 100 -12.83 -6.33 7.11
CA ILE A 100 -13.57 -5.09 7.44
C ILE A 100 -14.51 -5.25 8.64
N PRO A 101 -15.36 -6.29 8.72
CA PRO A 101 -16.20 -6.49 9.90
C PRO A 101 -15.37 -6.63 11.18
N MET A 102 -14.24 -7.33 11.11
CA MET A 102 -13.34 -7.49 12.24
C MET A 102 -12.74 -6.14 12.67
N LEU A 103 -12.27 -5.34 11.70
CA LEU A 103 -11.75 -4.01 11.95
C LEU A 103 -12.80 -3.13 12.64
N LEU A 104 -14.02 -3.08 12.11
CA LEU A 104 -15.11 -2.29 12.67
C LEU A 104 -15.48 -2.73 14.09
N VAL A 105 -15.50 -4.04 14.37
CA VAL A 105 -15.74 -4.58 15.71
C VAL A 105 -14.63 -4.15 16.67
N GLN A 106 -13.35 -4.25 16.29
CA GLN A 106 -12.25 -3.82 17.16
C GLN A 106 -12.22 -2.31 17.37
N MET A 107 -12.52 -1.52 16.34
CA MET A 107 -12.62 -0.07 16.48
C MET A 107 -13.73 0.34 17.46
N ARG A 108 -14.89 -0.33 17.39
CA ARG A 108 -15.99 -0.12 18.34
C ARG A 108 -15.63 -0.51 19.77
N ARG A 109 -14.89 -1.61 19.96
CA ARG A 109 -14.45 -2.09 21.28
C ARG A 109 -13.46 -1.14 21.96
N LEU A 110 -12.57 -0.51 21.19
CA LEU A 110 -11.57 0.42 21.72
C LEU A 110 -12.17 1.77 22.14
N GLY A 111 -13.25 2.18 21.47
CA GLY A 111 -13.82 3.52 21.66
C GLY A 111 -12.91 4.64 21.10
N PRO A 112 -13.37 5.89 21.13
CA PRO A 112 -12.67 7.01 20.47
C PRO A 112 -11.30 7.33 21.08
N THR A 113 -11.17 7.26 22.41
CA THR A 113 -9.90 7.49 23.11
C THR A 113 -8.90 6.35 22.86
N GLY A 114 -9.34 5.09 23.01
CA GLY A 114 -8.49 3.93 22.73
C GLY A 114 -8.04 3.84 21.27
N LEU A 115 -8.85 4.33 20.33
CA LEU A 115 -8.47 4.47 18.93
C LEU A 115 -7.36 5.49 18.73
N ARG A 116 -7.51 6.69 19.31
CA ARG A 116 -6.51 7.75 19.23
C ARG A 116 -5.16 7.29 19.78
N ASP A 117 -5.13 6.69 20.96
CA ASP A 117 -3.90 6.32 21.65
C ASP A 117 -3.11 5.21 20.92
N ARG A 118 -3.78 4.44 20.05
CA ARG A 118 -3.18 3.37 19.24
C ARG A 118 -2.99 3.73 17.77
N ALA A 119 -3.54 4.86 17.33
CA ALA A 119 -3.48 5.30 15.93
C ALA A 119 -2.03 5.44 15.45
N ARG A 120 -1.74 4.84 14.30
CA ARG A 120 -0.41 4.82 13.67
C ARG A 120 -0.51 4.64 12.17
N GLY A 121 0.56 4.93 11.43
CA GLY A 121 0.57 4.95 9.97
C GLY A 121 0.14 3.62 9.33
N THR A 122 0.44 2.48 9.96
CA THR A 122 -0.02 1.15 9.51
C THR A 122 -1.55 1.06 9.32
N TRP A 123 -2.35 1.83 10.07
CA TRP A 123 -3.82 1.81 9.98
C TRP A 123 -4.35 2.23 8.60
N GLU A 124 -3.56 2.98 7.84
CA GLU A 124 -3.88 3.36 6.47
C GLU A 124 -3.87 2.18 5.48
N LEU A 125 -3.33 1.01 5.86
CA LEU A 125 -3.42 -0.21 5.05
C LEU A 125 -4.87 -0.60 4.73
N ALA A 126 -5.82 -0.27 5.61
CA ALA A 126 -7.24 -0.48 5.33
C ALA A 126 -7.70 0.36 4.13
N SER A 127 -7.29 1.63 4.05
CA SER A 127 -7.55 2.50 2.89
C SER A 127 -6.80 2.01 1.64
N VAL A 128 -5.53 1.62 1.79
CA VAL A 128 -4.69 1.11 0.68
C VAL A 128 -5.32 -0.12 0.05
N GLY A 129 -5.68 -1.14 0.85
CA GLY A 129 -6.32 -2.35 0.34
C GLY A 129 -7.65 -2.07 -0.34
N THR A 130 -8.44 -1.13 0.21
CA THR A 130 -9.73 -0.72 -0.37
C THR A 130 -9.54 0.00 -1.72
N SER A 131 -8.54 0.87 -1.83
CA SER A 131 -8.18 1.54 -3.09
C SER A 131 -7.70 0.52 -4.14
N GLY A 132 -6.96 -0.52 -3.72
CA GLY A 132 -6.57 -1.63 -4.59
C GLY A 132 -7.77 -2.38 -5.18
N LEU A 133 -8.83 -2.61 -4.40
CA LEU A 133 -10.07 -3.21 -4.90
C LEU A 133 -10.81 -2.29 -5.87
N SER A 134 -10.79 -0.97 -5.62
CA SER A 134 -11.34 -0.01 -6.57
C SER A 134 -10.69 -0.15 -7.96
N LEU A 135 -9.35 -0.21 -8.01
CA LEU A 135 -8.60 -0.45 -9.25
C LEU A 135 -8.99 -1.74 -9.94
N ILE A 136 -9.13 -2.84 -9.20
CA ILE A 136 -9.57 -4.14 -9.76
C ILE A 136 -10.96 -4.01 -10.40
N PHE A 137 -11.94 -3.42 -9.70
CA PHE A 137 -13.29 -3.26 -10.25
C PHE A 137 -13.32 -2.41 -11.52
N VAL A 138 -12.52 -1.34 -11.58
CA VAL A 138 -12.42 -0.53 -12.79
C VAL A 138 -11.77 -1.31 -13.93
N ALA A 139 -10.71 -2.06 -13.65
CA ALA A 139 -10.04 -2.91 -14.64
C ALA A 139 -10.96 -4.01 -15.21
N GLU A 140 -11.91 -4.51 -14.41
CA GLU A 140 -12.96 -5.45 -14.84
C GLU A 140 -14.13 -4.75 -15.57
N GLY A 141 -14.07 -3.43 -15.77
CA GLY A 141 -15.13 -2.65 -16.41
C GLY A 141 -16.33 -2.35 -15.52
N ILE A 142 -16.25 -2.62 -14.21
CA ILE A 142 -17.34 -2.43 -13.25
C ILE A 142 -17.14 -1.12 -12.46
N VAL A 143 -17.23 -0.01 -13.18
CA VAL A 143 -16.94 1.35 -12.67
C VAL A 143 -17.77 1.72 -11.44
N PHE A 144 -19.02 1.25 -11.35
CA PHE A 144 -19.89 1.50 -10.19
C PHE A 144 -19.24 1.03 -8.88
N TRP A 145 -18.78 -0.22 -8.81
CA TRP A 145 -18.10 -0.72 -7.63
C TRP A 145 -16.73 -0.07 -7.43
N GLY A 146 -16.01 0.21 -8.52
CA GLY A 146 -14.78 1.00 -8.49
C GLY A 146 -14.95 2.33 -7.73
N PHE A 147 -15.99 3.08 -8.10
CA PHE A 147 -16.34 4.36 -7.49
C PHE A 147 -16.73 4.23 -6.01
N ILE A 148 -17.54 3.24 -5.66
CA ILE A 148 -17.93 2.99 -4.25
C ILE A 148 -16.72 2.64 -3.39
N PHE A 149 -15.87 1.72 -3.83
CA PHE A 149 -14.66 1.35 -3.09
C PHE A 149 -13.68 2.51 -2.96
N TRP A 150 -13.56 3.36 -3.98
CA TRP A 150 -12.74 4.56 -3.90
C TRP A 150 -13.26 5.55 -2.85
N GLY A 151 -14.57 5.83 -2.84
CA GLY A 151 -15.19 6.65 -1.81
C GLY A 151 -14.98 6.10 -0.40
N VAL A 152 -15.14 4.77 -0.21
CA VAL A 152 -14.87 4.11 1.07
C VAL A 152 -13.39 4.24 1.46
N ALA A 153 -12.47 4.09 0.51
CA ALA A 153 -11.04 4.22 0.77
C ALA A 153 -10.67 5.64 1.23
N LEU A 154 -11.23 6.68 0.61
CA LEU A 154 -11.04 8.07 1.02
C LEU A 154 -11.63 8.36 2.41
N CYS A 155 -12.80 7.80 2.71
CA CYS A 155 -13.39 7.90 4.05
C CYS A 155 -12.52 7.22 5.11
N LEU A 156 -12.04 6.01 4.84
CA LEU A 156 -11.12 5.29 5.73
C LEU A 156 -9.83 6.10 5.94
N TYR A 157 -9.27 6.66 4.87
CA TYR A 157 -8.08 7.50 4.95
C TYR A 157 -8.31 8.72 5.86
N GLY A 158 -9.40 9.46 5.62
CA GLY A 158 -9.74 10.63 6.42
C GLY A 158 -9.90 10.32 7.90
N VAL A 159 -10.59 9.21 8.24
CA VAL A 159 -10.78 8.78 9.62
C VAL A 159 -9.45 8.40 10.29
N MET A 160 -8.64 7.56 9.64
CA MET A 160 -7.38 7.09 10.21
C MET A 160 -6.37 8.24 10.36
N THR A 161 -6.23 9.08 9.34
CA THR A 161 -5.38 10.27 9.37
C THR A 161 -5.81 11.25 10.46
N LEU A 162 -7.12 11.47 10.66
CA LEU A 162 -7.62 12.33 11.72
C LEU A 162 -7.27 11.79 13.11
N LEU A 163 -7.36 10.48 13.33
CA LEU A 163 -6.97 9.84 14.59
C LEU A 163 -5.46 9.99 14.85
N ILE A 164 -4.63 9.81 13.82
CA ILE A 164 -3.18 9.98 13.90
C ILE A 164 -2.83 11.44 14.21
N ALA A 165 -3.46 12.40 13.52
CA ALA A 165 -3.28 13.83 13.75
C ALA A 165 -3.72 14.23 15.18
N TRP A 166 -4.85 13.70 15.64
CA TRP A 166 -5.35 13.96 16.99
C TRP A 166 -4.40 13.43 18.07
N ARG A 167 -3.80 12.26 17.85
CA ARG A 167 -2.74 11.74 18.72
C ARG A 167 -1.51 12.64 18.72
N ALA A 168 -0.99 12.99 17.55
CA ALA A 168 0.20 13.82 17.39
C ALA A 168 0.05 15.24 17.98
N LEU A 169 -1.18 15.78 18.01
CA LEU A 169 -1.47 17.07 18.65
C LEU A 169 -1.39 16.99 20.18
N GLY A 170 -1.80 15.88 20.78
CA GLY A 170 -1.81 15.70 22.24
C GLY A 170 -0.52 15.14 22.84
N GLU A 171 0.29 14.43 22.06
CA GLU A 171 1.52 13.76 22.53
C GLU A 171 2.75 14.37 21.82
N PRO A 172 3.46 15.34 22.45
CA PRO A 172 4.63 15.99 21.85
C PRO A 172 5.77 15.02 21.51
N GLU A 173 5.86 13.90 22.22
CA GLU A 173 6.89 12.87 22.04
C GLU A 173 6.71 12.09 20.73
N VAL A 174 5.47 11.85 20.31
CA VAL A 174 5.12 11.25 19.02
C VAL A 174 5.54 12.15 17.85
N ARG A 175 5.51 13.49 18.02
CA ARG A 175 5.97 14.43 16.99
C ARG A 175 7.48 14.40 16.76
N ARG A 176 8.27 13.97 17.76
CA ARG A 176 9.74 13.95 17.66
C ARG A 176 10.27 12.66 17.06
N ASN A 177 9.58 11.54 17.26
CA ASN A 177 9.97 10.22 16.78
C ASN A 177 8.89 9.65 15.86
N VAL A 178 8.80 10.17 14.64
CA VAL A 178 7.86 9.70 13.61
C VAL A 178 8.31 8.30 13.13
N PRO A 179 7.53 7.24 13.36
CA PRO A 179 7.87 5.91 12.87
C PRO A 179 7.80 5.80 11.34
N SER A 180 8.51 4.81 10.79
CA SER A 180 8.56 4.56 9.33
C SER A 180 7.22 4.22 8.69
N ASP A 181 6.24 3.77 9.46
CA ASP A 181 4.90 3.44 8.99
C ASP A 181 4.10 4.67 8.53
N HIS A 182 4.51 5.89 8.90
CA HIS A 182 3.87 7.12 8.45
C HIS A 182 4.03 7.38 6.95
N TRP A 183 5.00 6.73 6.29
CA TRP A 183 5.05 6.72 4.82
C TRP A 183 3.79 6.12 4.20
N ILE A 184 3.08 5.23 4.91
CA ILE A 184 1.83 4.63 4.42
C ILE A 184 0.73 5.68 4.27
N LEU A 185 0.73 6.78 5.04
CA LEU A 185 -0.20 7.92 4.82
C LEU A 185 -0.04 8.48 3.40
N MET A 186 1.19 8.81 3.02
CA MET A 186 1.50 9.28 1.67
C MET A 186 1.13 8.22 0.63
N GLY A 187 1.46 6.96 0.88
CA GLY A 187 1.15 5.85 -0.02
C GLY A 187 -0.35 5.59 -0.19
N GLY A 188 -1.16 5.80 0.86
CA GLY A 188 -2.62 5.67 0.86
C GLY A 188 -3.28 6.68 -0.07
N LEU A 189 -2.85 7.95 -0.02
CA LEU A 189 -3.32 8.94 -0.99
C LEU A 189 -2.79 8.68 -2.39
N ALA A 190 -1.54 8.22 -2.55
CA ALA A 190 -1.00 7.91 -3.87
C ALA A 190 -1.80 6.80 -4.58
N ILE A 191 -2.15 5.71 -3.89
CA ILE A 191 -3.01 4.67 -4.49
C ILE A 191 -4.45 5.18 -4.71
N ALA A 192 -4.97 6.04 -3.83
CA ALA A 192 -6.28 6.66 -4.03
C ALA A 192 -6.28 7.61 -5.24
N THR A 193 -5.19 8.33 -5.50
CA THR A 193 -4.98 9.11 -6.73
C THR A 193 -5.02 8.18 -7.93
N LEU A 194 -4.25 7.09 -7.93
CA LEU A 194 -4.23 6.15 -9.04
C LEU A 194 -5.61 5.55 -9.33
N ALA A 195 -6.35 5.17 -8.28
CA ALA A 195 -7.73 4.70 -8.41
C ALA A 195 -8.65 5.77 -9.00
N GLY A 196 -8.52 7.02 -8.55
CA GLY A 196 -9.29 8.15 -9.08
C GLY A 196 -9.01 8.43 -10.56
N GLU A 197 -7.76 8.34 -11.00
CA GLU A 197 -7.36 8.49 -12.40
C GLU A 197 -7.97 7.39 -13.28
N HIS A 198 -7.94 6.13 -12.86
CA HIS A 198 -8.58 5.03 -13.59
C HIS A 198 -10.11 5.20 -13.65
N ILE A 199 -10.75 5.64 -12.56
CA ILE A 199 -12.19 5.94 -12.53
C ILE A 199 -12.50 7.08 -13.51
N TYR A 200 -11.72 8.16 -13.49
CA TYR A 200 -11.89 9.29 -14.40
C TYR A 200 -11.81 8.84 -15.87
N GLY A 201 -10.79 8.04 -16.22
CA GLY A 201 -10.62 7.50 -17.58
C GLY A 201 -11.77 6.59 -18.04
N ALA A 202 -12.50 5.98 -17.09
CA ALA A 202 -13.64 5.10 -17.39
C ALA A 202 -15.00 5.84 -17.38
N LEU A 203 -15.06 7.10 -16.94
CA LEU A 203 -16.29 7.90 -16.88
C LEU A 203 -16.51 8.70 -18.17
N PRO A 204 -17.78 8.85 -18.63
CA PRO A 204 -18.09 9.78 -19.69
C PRO A 204 -17.88 11.24 -19.22
N PRO A 205 -17.57 12.18 -20.14
CA PRO A 205 -17.42 13.59 -19.79
C PRO A 205 -18.66 14.15 -19.10
N GLY A 206 -18.46 14.85 -17.99
CA GLY A 206 -19.54 15.48 -17.23
C GLY A 206 -19.15 15.85 -15.81
N PRO A 207 -20.08 16.41 -15.02
CA PRO A 207 -19.77 16.96 -13.69
C PRO A 207 -19.17 15.95 -12.71
N ILE A 208 -19.56 14.67 -12.81
CA ILE A 208 -19.01 13.59 -11.98
C ILE A 208 -17.56 13.33 -12.34
N ALA A 209 -17.23 13.23 -13.63
CA ALA A 209 -15.86 13.05 -14.10
C ALA A 209 -14.98 14.23 -13.66
N ASP A 210 -15.47 15.46 -13.78
CA ASP A 210 -14.75 16.66 -13.33
C ASP A 210 -14.50 16.63 -11.81
N ALA A 211 -15.49 16.22 -11.02
CA ALA A 211 -15.35 16.09 -9.58
C ALA A 211 -14.32 15.01 -9.19
N VAL A 212 -14.35 13.86 -9.86
CA VAL A 212 -13.35 12.79 -9.67
C VAL A 212 -11.96 13.30 -10.00
N ARG A 213 -11.80 14.02 -11.11
CA ARG A 213 -10.51 14.61 -11.51
C ARG A 213 -9.97 15.60 -10.50
N VAL A 214 -10.80 16.55 -10.06
CA VAL A 214 -10.41 17.55 -9.05
C VAL A 214 -10.00 16.86 -7.75
N LEU A 215 -10.77 15.88 -7.28
CA LEU A 215 -10.46 15.14 -6.06
C LEU A 215 -9.18 14.29 -6.22
N THR A 216 -8.99 13.68 -7.39
CA THR A 216 -7.77 12.92 -7.73
C THR A 216 -6.54 13.81 -7.66
N ILE A 217 -6.55 14.98 -8.29
CA ILE A 217 -5.46 15.95 -8.22
C ILE A 217 -5.25 16.41 -6.77
N ALA A 218 -6.32 16.68 -6.02
CA ALA A 218 -6.23 17.08 -4.63
C ALA A 218 -5.54 16.00 -3.76
N THR A 219 -5.91 14.73 -3.91
CA THR A 219 -5.24 13.63 -3.19
C THR A 219 -3.75 13.55 -3.51
N PHE A 220 -3.36 13.76 -4.78
CA PHE A 220 -1.96 13.75 -5.19
C PHE A 220 -1.17 14.92 -4.60
N VAL A 221 -1.76 16.13 -4.61
CA VAL A 221 -1.14 17.32 -3.99
C VAL A 221 -0.94 17.10 -2.50
N VAL A 222 -1.95 16.57 -1.80
CA VAL A 222 -1.83 16.27 -0.37
C VAL A 222 -0.78 15.18 -0.11
N ALA A 223 -0.71 14.14 -0.94
CA ALA A 223 0.38 13.14 -0.87
C ALA A 223 1.76 13.79 -1.04
N THR A 224 1.90 14.69 -2.02
CA THR A 224 3.16 15.38 -2.33
C THR A 224 3.63 16.25 -1.17
N VAL A 225 2.73 17.01 -0.54
CA VAL A 225 3.05 17.89 0.60
C VAL A 225 3.58 17.08 1.80
N GLN A 226 3.14 15.83 1.96
CA GLN A 226 3.61 14.96 3.05
C GLN A 226 5.06 14.48 2.89
N ILE A 227 5.60 14.47 1.67
CA ILE A 227 6.92 13.87 1.40
C ILE A 227 8.04 14.60 2.14
N VAL A 228 8.06 15.93 2.12
CA VAL A 228 9.11 16.75 2.74
C VAL A 228 9.19 16.51 4.27
N PRO A 229 8.10 16.67 5.05
CA PRO A 229 8.16 16.43 6.50
C PRO A 229 8.50 14.97 6.83
N LEU A 230 8.00 14.01 6.06
CA LEU A 230 8.34 12.59 6.25
C LEU A 230 9.82 12.32 5.98
N ALA A 231 10.39 12.87 4.91
CA ALA A 231 11.81 12.70 4.58
C ALA A 231 12.74 13.27 5.66
N ILE A 232 12.36 14.39 6.29
CA ILE A 232 13.14 15.01 7.37
C ILE A 232 13.06 14.17 8.65
N THR A 233 11.86 13.71 9.02
CA THR A 233 11.59 13.08 10.32
C THR A 233 11.95 11.59 10.37
N SER A 234 11.82 10.87 9.26
CA SER A 234 11.93 9.41 9.23
C SER A 234 13.25 8.87 8.63
N ARG A 235 14.23 9.75 8.36
CA ARG A 235 15.49 9.43 7.63
C ARG A 235 16.23 8.18 8.15
N ARG A 236 16.14 7.87 9.44
CA ARG A 236 16.83 6.73 10.08
C ARG A 236 16.04 5.41 10.02
N GLN A 237 14.75 5.44 9.70
CA GLN A 237 13.86 4.27 9.75
C GLN A 237 13.30 3.87 8.37
N MET A 238 13.76 4.48 7.28
CA MET A 238 13.27 4.21 5.90
C MET A 238 13.60 2.80 5.37
N LEU A 239 14.38 2.00 6.09
CA LEU A 239 14.85 0.68 5.65
C LEU A 239 13.92 -0.46 6.11
N ASP A 240 12.62 -0.35 5.82
CA ASP A 240 11.66 -1.44 6.00
C ASP A 240 10.62 -1.45 4.87
N TRP A 241 9.96 -2.59 4.66
CA TRP A 241 8.95 -2.79 3.61
C TRP A 241 7.84 -1.73 3.57
N PRO A 242 7.32 -1.24 4.72
CA PRO A 242 6.32 -0.17 4.75
C PRO A 242 6.72 1.13 4.04
N ALA A 243 8.01 1.42 3.89
CA ALA A 243 8.49 2.63 3.22
C ALA A 243 8.64 2.45 1.69
N VAL A 244 8.92 1.23 1.23
CA VAL A 244 9.15 0.94 -0.20
C VAL A 244 7.87 1.10 -1.02
N PHE A 245 6.75 0.59 -0.50
CA PHE A 245 5.48 0.64 -1.20
C PHE A 245 5.01 2.07 -1.50
N PRO A 246 4.95 3.01 -0.52
CA PRO A 246 4.54 4.39 -0.77
C PRO A 246 5.39 5.09 -1.83
N LEU A 247 6.71 4.89 -1.82
CA LEU A 247 7.61 5.48 -2.80
C LEU A 247 7.33 4.97 -4.22
N GLY A 248 7.16 3.65 -4.37
CA GLY A 248 6.79 3.05 -5.64
C GLY A 248 5.40 3.46 -6.10
N MET A 249 4.42 3.50 -5.18
CA MET A 249 3.05 3.91 -5.48
C MET A 249 2.97 5.38 -5.91
N TYR A 250 3.72 6.27 -5.27
CA TYR A 250 3.80 7.67 -5.69
C TYR A 250 4.38 7.82 -7.09
N SER A 251 5.38 7.00 -7.45
CA SER A 251 5.87 6.93 -8.83
C SER A 251 4.76 6.51 -9.80
N VAL A 252 4.04 5.43 -9.52
CA VAL A 252 2.95 4.94 -10.37
C VAL A 252 1.82 5.96 -10.51
N ALA A 253 1.43 6.61 -9.41
CA ALA A 253 0.40 7.65 -9.41
C ALA A 253 0.81 8.90 -10.20
N ALA A 254 2.07 9.35 -10.04
CA ALA A 254 2.61 10.46 -10.82
C ALA A 254 2.65 10.14 -12.32
N PHE A 255 2.98 8.90 -12.69
CA PHE A 255 2.93 8.46 -14.08
C PHE A 255 1.52 8.49 -14.66
N GLY A 256 0.54 7.93 -13.93
CA GLY A 256 -0.87 7.94 -14.33
C GLY A 256 -1.39 9.36 -14.55
N LEU A 257 -1.15 10.26 -13.60
CA LEU A 257 -1.52 11.67 -13.75
C LEU A 257 -0.80 12.37 -14.89
N ALA A 258 0.46 12.02 -15.18
CA ALA A 258 1.18 12.59 -16.32
C ALA A 258 0.48 12.24 -17.64
N LEU A 259 -0.01 11.00 -17.77
CA LEU A 259 -0.77 10.56 -18.94
C LEU A 259 -2.13 11.25 -19.04
N GLU A 260 -2.85 11.38 -17.92
CA GLU A 260 -4.18 12.02 -17.89
C GLU A 260 -4.13 13.53 -18.18
N THR A 261 -3.17 14.23 -17.57
CA THR A 261 -3.10 15.71 -17.60
C THR A 261 -2.18 16.25 -18.70
N GLY A 262 -1.29 15.43 -19.25
CA GLY A 262 -0.22 15.86 -20.17
C GLY A 262 0.92 16.63 -19.49
N TRP A 263 0.98 16.67 -18.15
CA TRP A 263 2.02 17.39 -17.41
C TRP A 263 3.34 16.61 -17.39
N ASN A 264 4.21 16.86 -18.37
CA ASN A 264 5.50 16.18 -18.53
C ASN A 264 6.41 16.21 -17.28
N ALA A 265 6.27 17.21 -16.42
CA ALA A 265 7.01 17.28 -15.16
C ALA A 265 6.72 16.07 -14.24
N LEU A 266 5.48 15.54 -14.26
CA LEU A 266 5.09 14.39 -13.46
C LEU A 266 5.76 13.09 -13.93
N SER A 267 6.07 12.96 -15.22
CA SER A 267 6.87 11.82 -15.72
C SER A 267 8.27 11.81 -15.13
N VAL A 268 8.90 12.99 -15.00
CA VAL A 268 10.23 13.12 -14.36
C VAL A 268 10.14 12.79 -12.87
N VAL A 269 9.12 13.32 -12.18
CA VAL A 269 8.87 12.99 -10.76
C VAL A 269 8.66 11.49 -10.59
N SER A 270 7.85 10.88 -11.45
CA SER A 270 7.60 9.44 -11.45
C SER A 270 8.90 8.64 -11.58
N GLN A 271 9.77 9.01 -12.52
CA GLN A 271 11.04 8.32 -12.75
C GLN A 271 12.01 8.48 -11.58
N VAL A 272 12.05 9.65 -10.94
CA VAL A 272 12.88 9.87 -9.75
C VAL A 272 12.39 8.99 -8.60
N PHE A 273 11.08 8.96 -8.34
CA PHE A 273 10.51 8.12 -7.28
C PHE A 273 10.64 6.62 -7.56
N PHE A 274 10.61 6.20 -8.82
CA PHE A 274 10.94 4.84 -9.21
C PHE A 274 12.33 4.44 -8.70
N TRP A 275 13.36 5.24 -9.02
CA TRP A 275 14.74 4.93 -8.60
C TRP A 275 14.90 4.96 -7.08
N ILE A 276 14.26 5.91 -6.39
CA ILE A 276 14.24 5.94 -4.92
C ILE A 276 13.61 4.66 -4.37
N ALA A 277 12.45 4.24 -4.89
CA ALA A 277 11.76 3.03 -4.46
C ALA A 277 12.58 1.77 -4.73
N PHE A 278 13.24 1.68 -5.89
CA PHE A 278 14.09 0.55 -6.25
C PHE A 278 15.33 0.45 -5.36
N VAL A 279 16.01 1.56 -5.08
CA VAL A 279 17.15 1.59 -4.14
C VAL A 279 16.71 1.22 -2.73
N ALA A 280 15.56 1.73 -2.26
CA ALA A 280 15.00 1.36 -0.98
C ALA A 280 14.66 -0.13 -0.91
N TRP A 281 14.07 -0.69 -1.97
CA TRP A 281 13.79 -2.12 -2.10
C TRP A 281 15.08 -2.96 -1.99
N LEU A 282 16.13 -2.61 -2.73
CA LEU A 282 17.43 -3.29 -2.66
C LEU A 282 18.01 -3.26 -1.25
N ALA A 283 17.96 -2.10 -0.58
CA ALA A 283 18.47 -1.96 0.77
C ALA A 283 17.71 -2.85 1.78
N VAL A 284 16.38 -2.92 1.68
CA VAL A 284 15.56 -3.80 2.52
C VAL A 284 15.88 -5.27 2.25
N VAL A 285 16.04 -5.67 0.99
CA VAL A 285 16.43 -7.04 0.63
C VAL A 285 17.78 -7.41 1.24
N VAL A 286 18.79 -6.54 1.14
CA VAL A 286 20.12 -6.77 1.75
C VAL A 286 20.00 -6.94 3.27
N VAL A 287 19.19 -6.13 3.94
CA VAL A 287 18.95 -6.24 5.40
C VAL A 287 18.28 -7.57 5.75
N VAL A 288 17.24 -7.97 5.00
CA VAL A 288 16.50 -9.21 5.25
C VAL A 288 17.40 -10.43 5.01
N VAL A 289 18.11 -10.49 3.87
CA VAL A 289 19.04 -11.57 3.56
C VAL A 289 20.15 -11.65 4.61
N GLY A 290 20.73 -10.51 5.01
CA GLY A 290 21.76 -10.46 6.05
C GLY A 290 21.27 -10.88 7.44
N ARG A 291 19.97 -10.76 7.73
CA ARG A 291 19.37 -11.33 8.97
C ARG A 291 19.17 -12.84 8.83
N VAL A 292 18.69 -13.32 7.69
CA VAL A 292 18.50 -14.76 7.45
C VAL A 292 19.83 -15.51 7.52
N VAL A 293 20.88 -15.01 6.87
CA VAL A 293 22.22 -15.62 6.89
C VAL A 293 22.80 -15.68 8.31
N ARG A 294 22.58 -14.64 9.14
CA ARG A 294 23.01 -14.63 10.54
C ARG A 294 22.25 -15.64 11.40
N LEU A 295 20.97 -15.85 11.13
CA LEU A 295 20.14 -16.83 11.85
C LEU A 295 20.54 -18.27 11.49
N THR A 296 20.89 -18.52 10.23
CA THR A 296 21.37 -19.84 9.80
C THR A 296 22.80 -20.12 10.26
N SER A 297 23.68 -19.11 10.29
CA SER A 297 25.04 -19.26 10.85
C SER A 297 25.04 -19.46 12.37
N GLY A 298 24.10 -18.86 13.10
CA GLY A 298 23.97 -19.01 14.56
C GLY A 298 23.42 -20.38 15.01
N HIS A 299 22.69 -21.09 14.15
CA HIS A 299 22.23 -22.47 14.43
C HIS A 299 23.24 -23.54 13.99
N GLY A 300 24.33 -23.17 13.30
CA GLY A 300 25.41 -24.07 12.88
C GLY A 300 26.55 -24.24 13.88
N LEU A 301 26.50 -23.59 15.05
CA LEU A 301 27.57 -23.58 16.06
C LEU A 301 27.11 -24.04 17.46
N ARG A 302 26.24 -25.04 17.53
CA ARG A 302 26.10 -25.85 18.74
C ARG A 302 26.49 -27.31 18.44
N PRO A 303 27.78 -27.65 18.48
CA PRO A 303 28.16 -28.93 19.05
C PRO A 303 27.92 -28.85 20.56
N GLU A 304 27.14 -29.78 21.09
CA GLU A 304 27.18 -30.45 22.41
C GLU A 304 25.78 -30.97 22.74
#